data_AF-A0A8C5WVE3-F1
#
_entry.id   AF-A0A8C5WVE3-F1
#
_cell.length_a   1.000
_cell.length_b   1.000
_cell.length_c   1.000
_cell.angle_alpha   90.00
_cell.angle_beta   90.00
_cell.angle_gamma   90.00
#
_symmetry.space_group_name_H-M   'P 1'
#
loop_
_entity.id
_entity.type
_entity.pdbx_description
1 polymer ?
#
loop_
_entity_poly.entity_id
_entity_poly.type
_entity_poly.pdbx_seq_one_letter_code
_entity_poly.pdbx_strand_id
1 'polypeptide(L)'
;MLMNSTLAFTITLLGLSRTSEAAIAASKREGDHWGKNQDRVSEVPQQKLKQQLEPLLLSSKQCNIPPDSRFDCAPEKLLSQDECQARGCCYVPVSSKEPWCFFPSNYSSYKITNLTATQSGYTAHLNRSVPSFMPDDIMNVQLDVIFETKGRLHFTLKDPARKRYEVPLETPKTTSKESSTLYSVQFSADPFGLIVFRQSNGQVL
;
A
#
# COMPACT_ATOMS: atom_id res chain seq x y z
N MET A 1 67.51 8.28 -3.13
CA MET A 1 67.79 9.72 -2.95
C MET A 1 66.44 10.44 -3.04
N LEU A 2 65.78 10.77 -1.91
CA LEU A 2 65.97 11.99 -1.09
C LEU A 2 65.56 13.25 -1.90
N MET A 3 64.65 14.16 -1.51
CA MET A 3 64.07 14.51 -0.20
C MET A 3 62.71 15.25 -0.32
N ASN A 4 61.92 15.13 0.75
CA ASN A 4 61.00 16.07 1.42
C ASN A 4 60.73 17.47 0.84
N SER A 5 59.46 17.90 0.98
CA SER A 5 59.22 19.18 1.66
C SER A 5 57.91 19.16 2.46
N THR A 6 58.04 19.70 3.66
CA THR A 6 57.14 19.64 4.81
C THR A 6 56.53 21.02 4.99
N LEU A 7 55.24 21.13 5.29
CA LEU A 7 54.71 22.28 6.02
C LEU A 7 53.72 21.79 7.06
N ALA A 8 54.21 21.82 8.30
CA ALA A 8 53.49 21.53 9.52
C ALA A 8 52.73 22.79 9.97
N PHE A 9 51.48 22.62 10.39
CA PHE A 9 50.81 23.55 11.29
C PHE A 9 50.45 22.78 12.56
N THR A 10 51.17 23.11 13.62
CA THR A 10 50.98 22.67 14.99
C THR A 10 49.90 23.51 15.65
N ILE A 11 48.82 22.87 16.13
CA ILE A 11 47.95 23.44 17.16
C ILE A 11 48.07 22.55 18.38
N THR A 12 48.79 23.05 19.38
CA THR A 12 48.91 22.48 20.72
C THR A 12 47.67 22.88 21.51
N LEU A 13 46.79 21.92 21.80
CA LEU A 13 45.79 22.06 22.87
C LEU A 13 46.16 21.10 23.99
N LEU A 14 46.63 21.71 25.08
CA LEU A 14 46.95 21.10 26.35
C LEU A 14 45.71 20.47 26.97
N GLY A 15 45.86 19.20 27.35
CA GLY A 15 45.43 18.68 28.65
C GLY A 15 43.92 18.58 28.89
N LEU A 16 43.44 17.33 28.95
CA LEU A 16 42.75 16.76 30.12
C LEU A 16 42.34 15.32 29.78
N SER A 17 43.28 14.39 29.96
CA SER A 17 42.97 12.98 30.15
C SER A 17 42.90 12.70 31.65
N ARG A 18 41.77 12.20 32.13
CA ARG A 18 41.72 11.32 33.31
C ARG A 18 40.38 10.59 33.43
N THR A 19 40.51 9.27 33.32
CA THR A 19 39.82 8.21 34.09
C THR A 19 38.32 8.00 33.83
N SER A 20 38.04 7.19 32.81
CA SER A 20 36.90 6.28 32.78
C SER A 20 37.23 5.02 33.61
N GLU A 21 37.00 5.04 34.92
CA GLU A 21 36.97 3.85 35.80
C GLU A 21 36.73 4.29 37.25
N ALA A 22 35.48 4.61 37.62
CA ALA A 22 34.97 4.62 39.01
C ALA A 22 33.50 5.12 39.06
N ALA A 23 32.55 4.33 38.56
CA ALA A 23 31.12 4.61 38.81
C ALA A 23 30.25 3.35 38.90
N ILE A 24 30.84 2.18 39.21
CA ILE A 24 30.10 0.91 39.36
C ILE A 24 30.10 0.40 40.83
N ALA A 25 30.73 1.10 41.77
CA ALA A 25 30.83 0.64 43.16
C ALA A 25 30.31 1.67 44.19
N ALA A 26 29.03 2.03 44.13
CA ALA A 26 28.39 2.82 45.20
C ALA A 26 26.85 2.65 45.29
N SER A 27 26.31 1.46 45.01
CA SER A 27 24.92 1.13 45.35
C SER A 27 24.86 -0.24 46.02
N LYS A 28 25.61 -0.39 47.11
CA LYS A 28 25.58 -1.57 47.97
C LYS A 28 25.86 -1.19 49.42
N ARG A 29 24.93 -0.46 50.04
CA ARG A 29 24.71 -0.35 51.49
C ARG A 29 23.60 0.66 51.77
N GLU A 30 22.36 0.20 51.68
CA GLU A 30 21.18 0.76 52.36
C GLU A 30 20.02 -0.21 52.11
N GLY A 31 20.21 -1.44 52.60
CA GLY A 31 19.10 -2.31 52.91
C GLY A 31 19.00 -2.30 54.42
N ASP A 32 17.99 -1.62 54.96
CA ASP A 32 17.28 -2.03 56.16
C ASP A 32 16.03 -1.16 56.31
N HIS A 33 14.92 -1.83 56.59
CA HIS A 33 13.62 -1.26 56.92
C HIS A 33 12.74 -0.87 55.73
N TRP A 34 11.92 -1.81 55.23
CA TRP A 34 10.45 -1.72 55.11
C TRP A 34 9.92 -2.99 54.41
N GLY A 35 9.12 -3.77 55.14
CA GLY A 35 8.01 -4.59 54.64
C GLY A 35 8.23 -5.62 53.53
N LYS A 36 8.32 -6.90 53.90
CA LYS A 36 8.14 -8.06 53.00
C LYS A 36 6.69 -8.11 52.46
N ASN A 37 6.50 -7.75 51.19
CA ASN A 37 5.50 -8.40 50.32
C ASN A 37 5.73 -7.95 48.88
N GLN A 38 6.65 -8.63 48.19
CA GLN A 38 6.91 -8.38 46.77
C GLN A 38 7.12 -9.70 46.04
N ASP A 39 6.12 -10.58 46.13
CA ASP A 39 6.01 -11.74 45.25
C ASP A 39 4.90 -11.48 44.22
N ARG A 40 5.33 -11.46 42.95
CA ARG A 40 4.53 -11.42 41.70
C ARG A 40 4.05 -10.06 41.20
N VAL A 41 5.01 -9.22 40.79
CA VAL A 41 4.85 -8.56 39.47
C VAL A 41 5.59 -9.43 38.47
N SER A 42 4.86 -10.26 37.72
CA SER A 42 5.44 -11.03 36.62
C SER A 42 5.93 -10.03 35.57
N GLU A 43 7.25 -9.91 35.41
CA GLU A 43 7.85 -9.24 34.25
C GLU A 43 7.32 -9.94 32.99
N VAL A 44 6.42 -9.27 32.27
CA VAL A 44 5.99 -9.73 30.96
C VAL A 44 7.21 -9.62 30.04
N PRO A 45 7.71 -10.71 29.45
CA PRO A 45 8.89 -10.64 28.59
C PRO A 45 8.61 -9.67 27.44
N GLN A 46 9.44 -8.64 27.27
CA GLN A 46 9.26 -7.61 26.23
C GLN A 46 9.11 -8.20 24.82
N GLN A 47 9.64 -9.40 24.61
CA GLN A 47 9.53 -10.18 23.38
C GLN A 47 8.10 -10.67 23.11
N LYS A 48 7.33 -11.01 24.15
CA LYS A 48 5.92 -11.40 24.04
C LYS A 48 5.03 -10.21 23.68
N LEU A 49 5.35 -9.03 24.22
CA LEU A 49 4.66 -7.77 23.90
C LEU A 49 4.93 -7.36 22.44
N LYS A 50 6.18 -7.45 21.97
CA LYS A 50 6.56 -7.12 20.59
C LYS A 50 5.91 -8.06 19.56
N GLN A 51 5.86 -9.36 19.85
CA GLN A 51 5.24 -10.38 19.01
C GLN A 51 3.71 -10.25 18.93
N GLN A 52 3.06 -9.61 19.91
CA GLN A 52 1.63 -9.30 19.89
C GLN A 52 1.32 -7.90 19.30
N LEU A 53 2.24 -6.94 19.37
CA LEU A 53 2.06 -5.60 18.79
C LEU A 53 2.42 -5.51 17.30
N GLU A 54 3.34 -6.33 16.80
CA GLU A 54 3.74 -6.29 15.38
C GLU A 54 2.58 -6.51 14.39
N PRO A 55 1.64 -7.45 14.60
CA PRO A 55 0.45 -7.59 13.75
C PRO A 55 -0.49 -6.37 13.82
N LEU A 56 -0.62 -5.74 14.99
CA LEU A 56 -1.44 -4.54 15.21
C LEU A 56 -0.82 -3.30 14.55
N LEU A 57 0.51 -3.22 14.51
CA LEU A 57 1.28 -2.15 13.87
C LEU A 57 1.32 -2.28 12.33
N LEU A 58 1.27 -3.51 11.81
CA LEU A 58 1.11 -3.75 10.36
C LEU A 58 -0.31 -3.41 9.89
N SER A 59 -1.32 -3.84 10.67
CA SER A 59 -2.71 -3.43 10.49
C SER A 59 -2.85 -1.89 10.57
N SER A 60 -2.10 -1.22 11.45
CA SER A 60 -2.17 0.24 11.59
C SER A 60 -1.61 1.02 10.39
N LYS A 61 -0.59 0.51 9.68
CA LYS A 61 -0.03 1.21 8.49
C LYS A 61 -0.95 1.10 7.28
N GLN A 62 -1.46 -0.10 6.99
CA GLN A 62 -2.36 -0.31 5.84
C GLN A 62 -3.74 0.35 6.02
N CYS A 63 -4.12 0.62 7.27
CA CYS A 63 -5.34 1.35 7.64
C CYS A 63 -5.12 2.86 7.85
N ASN A 64 -3.91 3.39 7.67
CA ASN A 64 -3.64 4.81 7.77
C ASN A 64 -4.02 5.54 6.47
N ILE A 65 -5.31 5.55 6.16
CA ILE A 65 -5.89 6.21 4.98
C ILE A 65 -6.65 7.45 5.45
N PRO A 66 -6.33 8.65 4.93
CA PRO A 66 -7.07 9.88 5.21
C PRO A 66 -8.57 9.69 4.98
N PRO A 67 -9.46 10.20 5.85
CA PRO A 67 -10.90 9.95 5.75
C PRO A 67 -11.49 10.21 4.36
N ASP A 68 -11.09 11.31 3.71
CA ASP A 68 -11.51 11.74 2.38
C ASP A 68 -11.02 10.83 1.23
N SER A 69 -10.02 9.99 1.50
CA SER A 69 -9.46 9.03 0.54
C SER A 69 -9.95 7.59 0.80
N ARG A 70 -10.85 7.38 1.76
CA ARG A 70 -11.35 6.04 2.11
C ARG A 70 -12.41 5.58 1.11
N PHE A 71 -12.22 4.38 0.59
CA PHE A 71 -13.23 3.67 -0.20
C PHE A 71 -13.99 2.69 0.68
N ASP A 72 -15.31 2.76 0.66
CA ASP A 72 -16.20 1.96 1.50
C ASP A 72 -16.10 0.45 1.16
N CYS A 73 -15.86 -0.37 2.19
CA CYS A 73 -15.79 -1.83 2.09
C CYS A 73 -17.11 -2.52 2.51
N ALA A 74 -18.14 -1.73 2.84
CA ALA A 74 -19.47 -2.23 3.15
C ALA A 74 -20.58 -1.36 2.52
N PRO A 75 -20.55 -1.12 1.20
CA PRO A 75 -21.51 -0.24 0.53
C PRO A 75 -22.95 -0.74 0.61
N GLU A 76 -23.17 -2.03 0.89
CA GLU A 76 -24.48 -2.65 0.91
C GLU A 76 -25.16 -2.66 2.29
N LYS A 77 -24.40 -2.52 3.39
CA LYS A 77 -24.94 -2.50 4.76
C LYS A 77 -23.92 -1.99 5.78
N LEU A 78 -24.41 -1.56 6.94
CA LEU A 78 -23.55 -1.28 8.08
C LEU A 78 -22.99 -2.58 8.66
N LEU A 79 -21.69 -2.58 8.96
CA LEU A 79 -20.99 -3.69 9.61
C LEU A 79 -20.53 -3.30 11.00
N SER A 80 -20.56 -4.25 11.91
CA SER A 80 -19.75 -4.20 13.13
C SER A 80 -18.26 -4.21 12.79
N GLN A 81 -17.43 -3.86 13.77
CA GLN A 81 -15.98 -3.93 13.63
C GLN A 81 -15.51 -5.32 13.20
N ASP A 82 -16.02 -6.37 13.84
CA ASP A 82 -15.63 -7.76 13.57
C ASP A 82 -16.03 -8.20 12.16
N GLU A 83 -17.24 -7.85 11.71
CA GLU A 83 -17.69 -8.17 10.35
C GLU A 83 -16.86 -7.43 9.28
N CYS A 84 -16.49 -6.18 9.54
CA CYS A 84 -15.61 -5.41 8.64
C CYS A 84 -14.23 -6.06 8.53
N GLN A 85 -13.64 -6.43 9.67
CA GLN A 85 -12.32 -7.06 9.71
C GLN A 85 -12.34 -8.47 9.11
N ALA A 86 -13.45 -9.20 9.24
CA ALA A 86 -13.65 -10.49 8.58
C ALA A 86 -13.63 -10.39 7.04
N ARG A 87 -13.94 -9.22 6.47
CA ARG A 87 -13.75 -8.94 5.02
C ARG A 87 -12.32 -8.62 4.63
N GLY A 88 -11.40 -8.57 5.60
CA GLY A 88 -10.04 -8.09 5.43
C GLY A 88 -9.92 -6.57 5.35
N CYS A 89 -10.92 -5.83 5.86
CA CYS A 89 -10.98 -4.38 5.78
C CYS A 89 -10.60 -3.67 7.08
N CYS A 90 -10.38 -2.37 6.98
CA CYS A 90 -10.05 -1.49 8.09
C CYS A 90 -11.29 -0.92 8.72
N TYR A 91 -11.33 -0.86 10.05
CA TYR A 91 -12.42 -0.25 10.80
C TYR A 91 -11.89 0.89 11.67
N VAL A 92 -12.18 2.14 11.31
CA VAL A 92 -11.79 3.33 12.08
C VAL A 92 -12.98 4.28 12.17
N PRO A 93 -13.65 4.38 13.34
CA PRO A 93 -14.76 5.30 13.54
C PRO A 93 -14.37 6.75 13.27
N VAL A 94 -15.23 7.48 12.58
CA VAL A 94 -15.09 8.93 12.31
C VAL A 94 -16.41 9.65 12.59
N SER A 95 -16.35 10.91 13.00
CA SER A 95 -17.54 11.72 13.30
C SER A 95 -18.21 12.33 12.07
N SER A 96 -17.63 12.11 10.90
CA SER A 96 -18.00 12.69 9.61
C SER A 96 -18.68 11.64 8.71
N LYS A 97 -18.95 11.96 7.44
CA LYS A 97 -19.76 11.09 6.54
C LYS A 97 -18.96 9.95 5.90
N GLU A 98 -17.66 9.94 6.09
CA GLU A 98 -16.73 8.98 5.51
C GLU A 98 -16.89 7.58 6.14
N PRO A 99 -16.60 6.51 5.39
CA PRO A 99 -16.87 5.15 5.84
C PRO A 99 -15.99 4.76 7.03
N TRP A 100 -16.62 4.13 8.02
CA TRP A 100 -15.92 3.52 9.15
C TRP A 100 -15.20 2.24 8.71
N CYS A 101 -15.85 1.44 7.85
CA CYS A 101 -15.29 0.24 7.24
C CYS A 101 -14.77 0.53 5.83
N PHE A 102 -13.47 0.44 5.59
CA PHE A 102 -12.87 0.83 4.31
C PHE A 102 -11.77 -0.12 3.86
N PHE A 103 -11.49 -0.13 2.55
CA PHE A 103 -10.43 -0.95 1.98
C PHE A 103 -9.05 -0.49 2.45
N PRO A 104 -8.17 -1.37 2.97
CA PRO A 104 -6.78 -1.05 3.23
C PRO A 104 -6.00 -0.80 1.94
N SER A 105 -4.84 -0.15 2.06
CA SER A 105 -3.97 0.14 0.90
C SER A 105 -3.42 -1.10 0.20
N ASN A 106 -3.39 -2.25 0.89
CA ASN A 106 -2.95 -3.55 0.37
C ASN A 106 -4.11 -4.53 0.14
N TYR A 107 -5.36 -4.05 0.04
CA TYR A 107 -6.47 -4.93 -0.23
C TYR A 107 -6.25 -5.69 -1.55
N SER A 108 -6.54 -6.99 -1.57
CA SER A 108 -6.30 -7.81 -2.76
C SER A 108 -7.20 -7.32 -3.90
N SER A 109 -6.57 -6.98 -5.02
CA SER A 109 -7.21 -6.61 -6.28
C SER A 109 -6.73 -7.52 -7.41
N TYR A 110 -7.17 -7.23 -8.62
CA TYR A 110 -6.65 -7.89 -9.82
C TYR A 110 -5.22 -7.44 -10.10
N LYS A 111 -4.44 -8.32 -10.73
CA LYS A 111 -3.10 -8.06 -11.22
C LYS A 111 -3.07 -8.23 -12.74
N ILE A 112 -2.37 -7.34 -13.43
CA ILE A 112 -2.22 -7.47 -14.88
C ILE A 112 -1.23 -8.58 -15.22
N THR A 113 -1.57 -9.37 -16.23
CA THR A 113 -0.75 -10.44 -16.80
C THR A 113 -0.90 -10.44 -18.31
N ASN A 114 0.13 -10.87 -19.04
CA ASN A 114 0.11 -11.00 -20.50
C ASN A 114 -0.29 -9.70 -21.25
N LEU A 115 0.12 -8.53 -20.75
CA LEU A 115 -0.13 -7.27 -21.44
C LEU A 115 0.55 -7.27 -22.81
N THR A 116 -0.25 -7.19 -23.86
CA THR A 116 0.20 -7.32 -25.25
C THR A 116 -0.38 -6.19 -26.09
N ALA A 117 0.44 -5.61 -26.97
CA ALA A 117 -0.02 -4.62 -27.93
C ALA A 117 -0.85 -5.29 -29.05
N THR A 118 -1.94 -4.65 -29.46
CA THR A 118 -2.76 -5.06 -30.60
C THR A 118 -2.69 -4.00 -31.71
N GLN A 119 -3.29 -4.28 -32.86
CA GLN A 119 -3.35 -3.29 -33.96
C GLN A 119 -4.09 -2.01 -33.58
N SER A 120 -5.02 -2.09 -32.63
CA SER A 120 -5.88 -0.97 -32.21
C SER A 120 -5.60 -0.45 -30.79
N GLY A 121 -4.79 -1.15 -29.99
CA GLY A 121 -4.41 -0.73 -28.64
C GLY A 121 -3.69 -1.81 -27.85
N TYR A 122 -4.31 -2.32 -26.78
CA TYR A 122 -3.74 -3.32 -25.89
C TYR A 122 -4.77 -4.37 -25.49
N THR A 123 -4.30 -5.56 -25.15
CA THR A 123 -5.08 -6.60 -24.49
C THR A 123 -4.28 -7.20 -23.33
N ALA A 124 -4.96 -7.63 -22.26
CA ALA A 124 -4.33 -8.25 -21.11
C ALA A 124 -5.30 -9.15 -20.34
N HIS A 125 -4.75 -10.05 -19.52
CA HIS A 125 -5.50 -10.77 -18.50
C HIS A 125 -5.34 -10.10 -17.15
N LEU A 126 -6.44 -9.94 -16.43
CA LEU A 126 -6.49 -9.44 -15.07
C LEU A 126 -6.82 -10.62 -14.16
N ASN A 127 -5.91 -10.97 -13.26
CA ASN A 127 -6.07 -12.11 -12.38
C ASN A 127 -6.18 -11.68 -10.92
N ARG A 128 -7.21 -12.16 -10.23
CA ARG A 128 -7.37 -12.04 -8.78
C ARG A 128 -6.96 -13.35 -8.12
N SER A 129 -6.19 -13.29 -7.04
CA SER A 129 -5.72 -14.50 -6.34
C SER A 129 -6.54 -14.85 -5.11
N VAL A 130 -7.22 -13.88 -4.51
CA VAL A 130 -8.03 -14.04 -3.30
C VAL A 130 -9.45 -13.58 -3.61
N PRO A 131 -10.49 -14.39 -3.40
CA PRO A 131 -11.87 -13.95 -3.55
C PRO A 131 -12.17 -12.67 -2.75
N SER A 132 -13.08 -11.85 -3.25
CA SER A 132 -13.65 -10.75 -2.51
C SER A 132 -14.73 -11.25 -1.55
N PHE A 133 -15.36 -10.33 -0.82
CA PHE A 133 -16.55 -10.63 -0.03
C PHE A 133 -17.83 -10.72 -0.88
N MET A 134 -17.76 -10.39 -2.18
CA MET A 134 -18.89 -10.53 -3.10
C MET A 134 -19.00 -11.97 -3.59
N PRO A 135 -20.22 -12.47 -3.83
CA PRO A 135 -20.39 -13.80 -4.41
C PRO A 135 -19.92 -13.83 -5.87
N ASP A 136 -19.53 -15.02 -6.33
CA ASP A 136 -19.27 -15.34 -7.74
C ASP A 136 -18.20 -14.46 -8.44
N ASP A 137 -17.08 -14.19 -7.76
CA ASP A 137 -15.94 -13.51 -8.37
C ASP A 137 -15.48 -14.19 -9.67
N ILE A 138 -15.25 -13.39 -10.70
CA ILE A 138 -14.64 -13.85 -11.96
C ILE A 138 -13.14 -13.66 -11.85
N MET A 139 -12.44 -14.71 -11.42
CA MET A 139 -11.02 -14.60 -11.03
C MET A 139 -10.06 -14.22 -12.16
N ASN A 140 -10.44 -14.43 -13.43
CA ASN A 140 -9.70 -14.01 -14.62
C ASN A 140 -10.61 -13.19 -15.54
N VAL A 141 -10.25 -11.94 -15.76
CA VAL A 141 -10.98 -10.99 -16.61
C VAL A 141 -10.08 -10.57 -17.77
N GLN A 142 -10.62 -10.49 -18.97
CA GLN A 142 -9.89 -9.95 -20.13
C GLN A 142 -10.12 -8.43 -20.21
N LEU A 143 -9.01 -7.69 -20.23
CA LEU A 143 -8.96 -6.27 -20.56
C LEU A 143 -8.68 -6.11 -22.05
N ASP A 144 -9.51 -5.34 -22.75
CA ASP A 144 -9.22 -4.86 -24.09
C ASP A 144 -9.27 -3.33 -24.10
N VAL A 145 -8.25 -2.69 -24.66
CA VAL A 145 -8.11 -1.23 -24.77
C VAL A 145 -7.95 -0.86 -26.24
N ILE A 146 -8.77 0.08 -26.70
CA ILE A 146 -8.89 0.49 -28.10
C ILE A 146 -8.75 2.02 -28.18
N PHE A 147 -7.77 2.48 -28.96
CA PHE A 147 -7.58 3.90 -29.26
C PHE A 147 -8.43 4.27 -30.47
N GLU A 148 -9.75 4.42 -30.24
CA GLU A 148 -10.73 4.53 -31.32
C GLU A 148 -10.57 5.78 -32.19
N THR A 149 -10.41 6.94 -31.55
CA THR A 149 -10.22 8.22 -32.25
C THR A 149 -9.29 9.12 -31.46
N LYS A 150 -8.96 10.28 -32.05
CA LYS A 150 -8.17 11.33 -31.40
C LYS A 150 -8.69 11.72 -30.00
N GLY A 151 -10.01 11.74 -29.81
CA GLY A 151 -10.65 12.16 -28.55
C GLY A 151 -11.39 11.06 -27.80
N ARG A 152 -11.36 9.80 -28.28
CA ARG A 152 -12.15 8.70 -27.70
C ARG A 152 -11.27 7.47 -27.45
N LEU A 153 -11.09 7.16 -26.17
CA LEU A 153 -10.55 5.90 -25.67
C LEU A 153 -11.72 4.98 -25.33
N HIS A 154 -11.60 3.70 -25.64
CA HIS A 154 -12.55 2.68 -25.23
C HIS A 154 -11.78 1.53 -24.57
N PHE A 155 -12.28 1.04 -23.44
CA PHE A 155 -11.78 -0.20 -22.85
C PHE A 155 -12.95 -1.05 -22.37
N THR A 156 -12.74 -2.37 -22.36
CA THR A 156 -13.71 -3.33 -21.83
C THR A 156 -13.04 -4.29 -20.85
N LEU A 157 -13.81 -4.76 -19.88
CA LEU A 157 -13.45 -5.81 -18.94
C LEU A 157 -14.48 -6.93 -19.10
N LYS A 158 -14.06 -8.09 -19.62
CA LYS A 158 -14.96 -9.19 -19.98
C LYS A 158 -14.57 -10.48 -19.29
N ASP A 159 -15.57 -11.33 -19.03
CA ASP A 159 -15.32 -12.74 -18.70
C ASP A 159 -14.91 -13.46 -19.99
N PRO A 160 -13.66 -13.95 -20.12
CA PRO A 160 -13.21 -14.61 -21.33
C PRO A 160 -13.81 -16.02 -21.48
N ALA A 161 -14.28 -16.64 -20.39
CA ALA A 161 -14.83 -17.99 -20.42
C ALA A 161 -16.33 -18.01 -20.74
N ARG A 162 -17.06 -16.93 -20.41
CA ARG A 162 -18.51 -16.86 -20.61
C ARG A 162 -18.95 -15.50 -21.11
N LYS A 163 -19.70 -15.50 -22.22
CA LYS A 163 -20.33 -14.28 -22.72
C LYS A 163 -21.36 -13.77 -21.71
N ARG A 164 -21.14 -12.55 -21.21
CA ARG A 164 -22.08 -11.84 -20.34
C ARG A 164 -23.01 -10.96 -21.17
N TYR A 165 -24.07 -10.45 -20.55
CA TYR A 165 -24.95 -9.48 -21.18
C TYR A 165 -24.15 -8.24 -21.59
N GLU A 166 -24.31 -7.81 -22.84
CA GLU A 166 -23.81 -6.54 -23.38
C GLU A 166 -25.03 -5.77 -23.89
N VAL A 167 -25.08 -4.47 -23.60
CA VAL A 167 -26.18 -3.61 -24.07
C VAL A 167 -26.16 -3.60 -25.60
N PRO A 168 -27.28 -3.91 -26.29
CA PRO A 168 -27.34 -3.88 -27.74
C PRO A 168 -27.26 -2.44 -28.26
N LEU A 169 -26.05 -1.97 -28.52
CA LEU A 169 -25.77 -0.64 -29.06
C LEU A 169 -24.79 -0.77 -30.21
N GLU A 170 -25.06 -0.06 -31.29
CA GLU A 170 -24.10 0.08 -32.39
C GLU A 170 -22.92 0.95 -31.94
N THR A 171 -21.74 0.35 -31.86
CA THR A 171 -20.49 1.05 -31.53
C THR A 171 -19.60 1.18 -32.77
N PRO A 172 -18.89 2.30 -32.95
CA PRO A 172 -17.91 2.44 -34.03
C PRO A 172 -16.87 1.31 -34.00
N LYS A 173 -16.77 0.55 -35.09
CA LYS A 173 -15.78 -0.51 -35.21
C LYS A 173 -14.44 0.09 -35.63
N THR A 174 -13.45 0.01 -34.75
CA THR A 174 -12.10 0.50 -35.02
C THR A 174 -11.16 -0.67 -35.27
N THR A 175 -10.53 -0.71 -36.45
CA THR A 175 -9.60 -1.78 -36.85
C THR A 175 -8.13 -1.41 -36.64
N SER A 176 -7.81 -0.12 -36.57
CA SER A 176 -6.43 0.37 -36.40
C SER A 176 -6.33 1.46 -35.33
N LYS A 177 -5.20 1.51 -34.64
CA LYS A 177 -4.92 2.48 -33.58
C LYS A 177 -4.88 3.91 -34.14
N GLU A 178 -5.52 4.86 -33.46
CA GLU A 178 -5.33 6.28 -33.76
C GLU A 178 -3.88 6.72 -33.49
N SER A 179 -3.30 7.42 -34.47
CA SER A 179 -1.90 7.88 -34.45
C SER A 179 -1.67 9.13 -33.60
N SER A 180 -2.69 9.97 -33.42
CA SER A 180 -2.56 11.32 -32.85
C SER A 180 -3.58 11.63 -31.74
N THR A 181 -3.60 10.81 -30.69
CA THR A 181 -4.57 10.93 -29.58
C THR A 181 -4.31 12.13 -28.67
N LEU A 182 -5.37 12.71 -28.11
CA LEU A 182 -5.30 13.77 -27.07
C LEU A 182 -5.02 13.21 -25.67
N TYR A 183 -5.03 11.88 -25.55
CA TYR A 183 -4.85 11.14 -24.32
C TYR A 183 -3.73 10.10 -24.48
N SER A 184 -3.11 9.71 -23.37
CA SER A 184 -2.23 8.56 -23.27
C SER A 184 -2.70 7.64 -22.14
N VAL A 185 -2.32 6.37 -22.19
CA VAL A 185 -2.73 5.36 -21.21
C VAL A 185 -1.50 4.72 -20.59
N GLN A 186 -1.49 4.57 -19.28
CA GLN A 186 -0.54 3.75 -18.53
C GLN A 186 -1.28 2.74 -17.66
N PHE A 187 -0.55 1.73 -17.20
CA PHE A 187 -1.09 0.68 -16.36
C PHE A 187 -0.30 0.56 -15.06
N SER A 188 -1.02 0.52 -13.93
CA SER A 188 -0.51 -0.04 -12.68
C SER A 188 -0.68 -1.55 -12.74
N ALA A 189 0.35 -2.30 -12.37
CA ALA A 189 0.35 -3.76 -12.54
C ALA A 189 -0.31 -4.50 -11.38
N ASP A 190 -0.01 -4.10 -10.14
CA ASP A 190 -0.47 -4.74 -8.91
C ASP A 190 -0.52 -3.72 -7.75
N PRO A 191 -1.71 -3.29 -7.31
CA PRO A 191 -3.02 -3.62 -7.89
C PRO A 191 -3.18 -3.04 -9.31
N PHE A 192 -3.99 -3.70 -10.13
CA PHE A 192 -4.32 -3.23 -11.47
C PHE A 192 -4.96 -1.84 -11.43
N GLY A 193 -4.49 -0.96 -12.31
CA GLY A 193 -5.13 0.32 -12.60
C GLY A 193 -4.90 0.73 -14.04
N LEU A 194 -5.91 1.31 -14.67
CA LEU A 194 -5.80 1.95 -15.98
C LEU A 194 -5.79 3.46 -15.75
N ILE A 195 -4.69 4.11 -16.13
CA ILE A 195 -4.46 5.53 -15.84
C ILE A 195 -4.47 6.29 -17.16
N VAL A 196 -5.38 7.25 -17.31
CA VAL A 196 -5.50 8.06 -18.52
C VAL A 196 -4.93 9.45 -18.25
N PHE A 197 -4.02 9.89 -19.10
CA PHE A 197 -3.43 11.23 -19.03
C PHE A 197 -3.90 12.06 -20.20
N ARG A 198 -4.20 13.34 -19.95
CA ARG A 198 -4.30 14.35 -21.01
C ARG A 198 -2.91 14.66 -21.54
N GLN A 199 -2.67 14.47 -22.83
CA GLN A 199 -1.33 14.67 -23.40
C GLN A 199 -0.86 16.13 -23.35
N SER A 200 -1.77 17.11 -23.46
CA SER A 200 -1.39 18.52 -23.56
C SER A 200 -0.78 19.10 -22.29
N ASN A 201 -1.09 18.55 -21.11
CA ASN A 201 -0.65 19.09 -19.82
C ASN A 201 -0.25 18.01 -18.80
N GLY A 202 -0.33 16.72 -19.13
CA GLY A 202 0.02 15.62 -18.24
C GLY A 202 -0.98 15.37 -17.10
N GLN A 203 -2.17 15.97 -17.12
CA GLN A 203 -3.18 15.79 -16.08
C GLN A 203 -3.75 14.36 -16.12
N VAL A 204 -3.83 13.70 -14.95
CA VAL A 204 -4.58 12.45 -14.77
C VAL A 204 -6.08 12.77 -14.81
N LEU A 205 -6.82 12.06 -15.66
CA LEU A 205 -8.27 12.22 -15.89
C LEU A 205 -9.10 11.22 -15.09
#